data_AF-A0A2E8WE63-F1
#
_entry.id   AF-A0A2E8WE63-F1
#
_cell.length_a   1.000
_cell.length_b   1.000
_cell.length_c   1.000
_cell.angle_alpha   90.00
_cell.angle_beta   90.00
_cell.angle_gamma   90.00
#
_symmetry.space_group_name_H-M   'P 1'
#
loop_
_entity.id
_entity.type
_entity.pdbx_description
1 polymer ?
#
loop_
_entity_poly.entity_id
_entity_poly.type
_entity_poly.pdbx_seq_one_letter_code
_entity_poly.pdbx_strand_id
1 'polypeptide(L)'
;MANPDKNVREEFLENYSVHLKGALPRELCDEWVAEYFERTGVVEGDASTYAEEPNRFADRTMSIPIRETSPVLWDTICELLGGEDRIDARTLEFSNGFNLNTNRGADEPWKGPTAESPGWHKDGWFFRHFLDSPEQALLCLVIWRDIEPKSGGTFYAPDSVPLICKELRDHPEGLPHFHKWAKWIDHCRDFREVIASAGDVIVLHPYMLHAPSQNPSGRIRFMNNKVVSLKEPMQFNRPDGNYDALEASIIQALDGEPFDFAITRDRKRSEGFSRLEDDEYAQETAAAD
;
A
#
# COMPACT_ATOMS: atom_id res chain seq x y z
N MET A 1 -3.23 -17.98 8.25
CA MET A 1 -2.10 -18.92 8.08
C MET A 1 -2.06 -19.28 6.61
N ALA A 2 -0.94 -19.02 5.93
CA ALA A 2 -0.79 -19.36 4.52
C ALA A 2 -0.92 -20.89 4.33
N ASN A 3 -1.73 -21.31 3.36
CA ASN A 3 -1.81 -22.72 2.96
C ASN A 3 -0.57 -23.02 2.11
N PRO A 4 0.33 -23.93 2.51
CA PRO A 4 1.57 -24.22 1.78
C PRO A 4 1.36 -24.76 0.36
N ASP A 5 0.13 -25.13 -0.02
CA ASP A 5 -0.21 -25.61 -1.37
C ASP A 5 -0.72 -24.53 -2.33
N LYS A 6 -0.98 -23.29 -1.86
CA LYS A 6 -1.45 -22.21 -2.74
C LYS A 6 -0.28 -21.41 -3.31
N ASN A 7 -0.30 -21.18 -4.61
CA ASN A 7 0.65 -20.26 -5.23
C ASN A 7 0.28 -18.80 -4.90
N VAL A 8 1.24 -17.88 -5.07
CA VAL A 8 1.10 -16.45 -4.77
C VAL A 8 -0.11 -15.81 -5.46
N ARG A 9 -0.43 -16.24 -6.69
CA ARG A 9 -1.59 -15.73 -7.44
C ARG A 9 -2.91 -16.10 -6.74
N GLU A 10 -3.07 -17.36 -6.35
CA GLU A 10 -4.27 -17.84 -5.65
C GLU A 10 -4.46 -17.11 -4.30
N GLU A 11 -3.37 -16.96 -3.52
CA GLU A 11 -3.43 -16.21 -2.26
C GLU A 11 -3.87 -14.76 -2.48
N PHE A 12 -3.34 -14.10 -3.52
CA PHE A 12 -3.72 -12.74 -3.88
C PHE A 12 -5.18 -12.62 -4.32
N LEU A 13 -5.68 -13.53 -5.16
CA LEU A 13 -7.07 -13.52 -5.63
C LEU A 13 -8.08 -13.77 -4.50
N GLU A 14 -7.69 -14.53 -3.48
CA GLU A 14 -8.56 -14.83 -2.34
C GLU A 14 -8.54 -13.75 -1.26
N ASN A 15 -7.39 -13.13 -1.02
CA ASN A 15 -7.20 -12.22 0.12
C ASN A 15 -6.98 -10.77 -0.28
N TYR A 16 -6.84 -10.47 -1.57
CA TYR A 16 -6.34 -9.20 -2.08
C TYR A 16 -4.99 -8.79 -1.47
N SER A 17 -4.24 -9.78 -0.97
CA SER A 17 -2.96 -9.60 -0.31
C SER A 17 -2.14 -10.88 -0.30
N VAL A 18 -0.82 -10.78 -0.22
CA VAL A 18 0.11 -11.91 -0.05
C VAL A 18 1.12 -11.57 1.04
N HIS A 19 1.40 -12.53 1.94
CA HIS A 19 2.44 -12.38 2.97
C HIS A 19 3.69 -13.17 2.61
N LEU A 20 4.71 -12.48 2.10
CA LEU A 20 6.01 -13.05 1.80
C LEU A 20 6.87 -13.06 3.06
N LYS A 21 7.18 -14.26 3.56
CA LYS A 21 8.04 -14.45 4.75
C LYS A 21 9.52 -14.40 4.39
N GLY A 22 10.30 -13.59 5.10
CA GLY A 22 11.75 -13.49 4.90
C GLY A 22 12.15 -13.11 3.46
N ALA A 23 11.38 -12.22 2.83
CA ALA A 23 11.64 -11.73 1.49
C ALA A 23 12.93 -10.89 1.39
N LEU A 24 13.37 -10.28 2.50
CA LEU A 24 14.68 -9.63 2.63
C LEU A 24 15.53 -10.34 3.70
N PRO A 25 16.86 -10.30 3.58
CA PRO A 25 17.76 -10.73 4.65
C PRO A 25 17.52 -9.93 5.93
N ARG A 26 17.51 -10.61 7.08
CA ARG A 26 17.34 -9.94 8.39
C ARG A 26 18.52 -9.03 8.70
N GLU A 27 19.73 -9.45 8.38
CA GLU A 27 20.95 -8.69 8.64
C GLU A 27 20.90 -7.32 7.96
N LEU A 28 20.41 -7.28 6.71
CA LEU A 28 20.18 -6.02 6.00
C LEU A 28 19.15 -5.13 6.71
N CYS A 29 18.09 -5.74 7.24
CA CYS A 29 17.06 -5.01 7.97
C CYS A 29 17.64 -4.36 9.24
N ASP A 30 18.41 -5.12 10.00
CA ASP A 30 19.06 -4.66 11.23
C ASP A 30 20.08 -3.54 10.93
N GLU A 31 20.88 -3.68 9.87
CA GLU A 31 21.83 -2.65 9.41
C GLU A 31 21.13 -1.33 9.05
N TRP A 32 20.02 -1.39 8.32
CA TRP A 32 19.30 -0.19 7.90
C TRP A 32 18.57 0.51 9.06
N VAL A 33 18.05 -0.26 10.01
CA VAL A 33 17.47 0.30 11.24
C VAL A 33 18.55 0.95 12.10
N ALA A 34 19.72 0.33 12.23
CA ALA A 34 20.86 0.90 12.95
C ALA A 34 21.36 2.19 12.30
N GLU A 35 21.52 2.21 10.96
CA GLU A 35 21.89 3.40 10.20
C GLU A 35 20.92 4.55 10.45
N TYR A 36 19.62 4.27 10.47
CA TYR A 36 18.63 5.30 10.72
C TYR A 36 18.79 5.95 12.10
N PHE A 37 19.01 5.15 13.14
CA PHE A 37 19.25 5.68 14.48
C PHE A 37 20.53 6.53 14.52
N GLU A 38 21.61 6.09 13.90
CA GLU A 38 22.86 6.84 13.81
C GLU A 38 22.67 8.17 13.06
N ARG A 39 22.02 8.14 11.89
CA ARG A 39 21.78 9.30 11.03
C ARG A 39 20.88 10.34 11.68
N THR A 40 19.82 9.90 12.37
CA THR A 40 18.78 10.80 12.90
C THR A 40 19.02 11.22 14.35
N GLY A 41 19.81 10.47 15.11
CA GLY A 41 20.00 10.68 16.55
C GLY A 41 18.75 10.33 17.38
N VAL A 42 17.75 9.67 16.80
CA VAL A 42 16.56 9.19 17.52
C VAL A 42 16.98 8.18 18.58
N VAL A 43 16.44 8.30 19.79
CA VAL A 43 16.70 7.38 20.89
C VAL A 43 15.40 6.65 21.24
N GLU A 44 15.40 5.32 21.10
CA GLU A 44 14.25 4.51 21.48
C GLU A 44 13.95 4.63 22.98
N GLY A 45 12.67 4.81 23.34
CA GLY A 45 12.24 5.07 24.71
C GLY A 45 12.34 6.53 25.17
N ASP A 46 12.99 7.41 24.42
CA ASP A 46 13.02 8.86 24.71
C ASP A 46 12.16 9.63 23.70
N ALA A 47 10.90 9.87 24.08
CA ALA A 47 9.93 10.57 23.24
C ALA A 47 10.35 12.02 22.89
N SER A 48 11.28 12.63 23.64
CA SER A 48 11.78 13.98 23.33
C SER A 48 12.65 14.02 22.06
N THR A 49 13.13 12.86 21.61
CA THR A 49 13.92 12.72 20.38
C THR A 49 13.07 12.47 19.13
N TYR A 50 11.76 12.23 19.29
CA TYR A 50 10.88 11.94 18.16
C TYR A 50 10.50 13.25 17.46
N ALA A 51 10.67 13.29 16.15
CA ALA A 51 10.35 14.47 15.36
C ALA A 51 8.83 14.77 15.43
N GLU A 52 8.49 16.03 15.67
CA GLU A 52 7.10 16.51 15.53
C GLU A 52 6.67 16.54 14.05
N GLU A 53 7.62 16.72 13.13
CA GLU A 53 7.40 16.70 11.68
C GLU A 53 7.68 15.30 11.09
N PRO A 54 6.68 14.58 10.56
CA PRO A 54 6.86 13.25 9.97
C PRO A 54 7.86 13.20 8.82
N ASN A 55 8.08 14.33 8.13
CA ASN A 55 8.99 14.42 6.98
C ASN A 55 10.44 14.11 7.34
N ARG A 56 10.89 14.36 8.59
CA ARG A 56 12.25 13.97 9.02
C ARG A 56 12.47 12.47 9.00
N PHE A 57 11.41 11.68 9.11
CA PHE A 57 11.50 10.22 9.03
C PHE A 57 11.56 9.70 7.58
N ALA A 58 11.21 10.55 6.62
CA ALA A 58 11.13 10.21 5.20
C ALA A 58 12.40 10.54 4.40
N ASP A 59 13.39 11.21 5.01
CA ASP A 59 14.66 11.56 4.35
C ASP A 59 15.39 10.30 3.87
N ARG A 60 15.86 10.35 2.62
CA ARG A 60 16.49 9.22 1.92
C ARG A 60 17.94 9.58 1.61
N THR A 61 18.87 8.75 2.06
CA THR A 61 20.31 8.87 1.75
C THR A 61 20.83 7.67 0.97
N MET A 62 20.07 6.57 0.94
CA MET A 62 20.44 5.33 0.27
C MET A 62 19.25 4.73 -0.50
N SER A 63 19.55 4.07 -1.60
CA SER A 63 18.63 3.19 -2.31
C SER A 63 19.33 1.91 -2.78
N ILE A 64 18.56 0.81 -2.88
CA ILE A 64 19.04 -0.49 -3.35
C ILE A 64 18.04 -1.13 -4.31
N PRO A 65 18.48 -1.86 -5.35
CA PRO A 65 17.57 -2.51 -6.30
C PRO A 65 16.75 -3.62 -5.66
N ILE A 66 15.43 -3.62 -5.89
CA ILE A 66 14.52 -4.65 -5.37
C ILE A 66 14.88 -6.03 -5.94
N ARG A 67 15.18 -6.10 -7.24
CA ARG A 67 15.50 -7.35 -7.93
C ARG A 67 16.66 -8.12 -7.30
N GLU A 68 17.69 -7.40 -6.86
CA GLU A 68 18.89 -7.98 -6.27
C GLU A 68 18.72 -8.25 -4.78
N THR A 69 18.05 -7.33 -4.08
CA THR A 69 17.86 -7.39 -2.63
C THR A 69 16.81 -8.42 -2.21
N SER A 70 15.73 -8.52 -2.99
CA SER A 70 14.58 -9.37 -2.73
C SER A 70 14.08 -10.01 -4.04
N PRO A 71 14.82 -11.02 -4.57
CA PRO A 71 14.37 -11.75 -5.76
C PRO A 71 12.96 -12.32 -5.61
N VAL A 72 12.61 -12.81 -4.41
CA VAL A 72 11.27 -13.34 -4.11
C VAL A 72 10.17 -12.29 -4.27
N LEU A 73 10.39 -11.06 -3.77
CA LEU A 73 9.42 -9.98 -3.98
C LEU A 73 9.35 -9.60 -5.45
N TRP A 74 10.50 -9.51 -6.13
CA TRP A 74 10.54 -9.16 -7.54
C TRP A 74 9.76 -10.16 -8.41
N ASP A 75 10.00 -11.46 -8.21
CA ASP A 75 9.30 -12.54 -8.91
C ASP A 75 7.81 -12.50 -8.59
N THR A 76 7.43 -12.24 -7.33
CA THR A 76 6.03 -12.05 -6.92
C THR A 76 5.38 -10.86 -7.64
N ILE A 77 6.07 -9.72 -7.74
CA ILE A 77 5.57 -8.56 -8.48
C ILE A 77 5.34 -8.91 -9.95
N CYS A 78 6.29 -9.62 -10.57
CA CYS A 78 6.18 -10.04 -11.96
C CYS A 78 5.03 -11.03 -12.17
N GLU A 79 4.85 -12.01 -11.29
CA GLU A 79 3.76 -12.98 -11.33
C GLU A 79 2.39 -12.29 -11.21
N LEU A 80 2.26 -11.34 -10.28
CA LEU A 80 1.00 -10.65 -10.04
C LEU A 80 0.63 -9.65 -11.15
N LEU A 81 1.61 -9.10 -11.85
CA LEU A 81 1.42 -8.01 -12.82
C LEU A 81 1.70 -8.38 -14.29
N GLY A 82 1.98 -9.65 -14.56
CA GLY A 82 2.15 -10.15 -15.93
C GLY A 82 3.51 -9.82 -16.55
N GLY A 83 4.57 -9.84 -15.75
CA GLY A 83 5.96 -9.80 -16.20
C GLY A 83 6.69 -8.47 -15.95
N GLU A 84 8.02 -8.56 -15.92
CA GLU A 84 8.95 -7.44 -15.69
C GLU A 84 8.75 -6.29 -16.70
N ASP A 85 8.42 -6.63 -17.96
CA ASP A 85 8.29 -5.67 -19.06
C ASP A 85 7.21 -4.61 -18.80
N ARG A 86 6.26 -4.89 -17.91
CA ARG A 86 5.16 -3.99 -17.56
C ARG A 86 5.47 -3.06 -16.39
N ILE A 87 6.53 -3.32 -15.63
CA ILE A 87 6.83 -2.60 -14.39
C ILE A 87 7.54 -1.28 -14.71
N ASP A 88 7.02 -0.18 -14.18
CA ASP A 88 7.58 1.17 -14.34
C ASP A 88 8.88 1.33 -13.51
N ALA A 89 9.83 2.08 -14.06
CA ALA A 89 11.14 2.31 -13.45
C ALA A 89 11.08 2.94 -12.04
N ARG A 90 10.01 3.66 -11.70
CA ARG A 90 9.78 4.21 -10.35
C ARG A 90 9.66 3.12 -9.26
N THR A 91 9.40 1.89 -9.66
CA THR A 91 9.27 0.73 -8.76
C THR A 91 10.63 0.15 -8.34
N LEU A 92 11.71 0.36 -9.09
CA LEU A 92 12.86 -0.57 -9.08
C LEU A 92 13.67 -0.64 -7.77
N GLU A 93 13.55 0.32 -6.88
CA GLU A 93 14.42 0.43 -5.69
C GLU A 93 13.66 0.55 -4.37
N PHE A 94 14.26 0.01 -3.31
CA PHE A 94 13.97 0.41 -1.92
C PHE A 94 14.79 1.64 -1.56
N SER A 95 14.34 2.40 -0.57
CA SER A 95 15.09 3.52 0.00
C SER A 95 15.02 3.51 1.52
N ASN A 96 16.02 4.03 2.21
CA ASN A 96 16.09 4.08 3.67
C ASN A 96 15.25 5.20 4.33
N GLY A 97 14.19 5.68 3.65
CA GLY A 97 13.19 6.59 4.23
C GLY A 97 12.01 5.80 4.77
N PHE A 98 11.78 5.82 6.08
CA PHE A 98 10.83 4.91 6.75
C PHE A 98 9.50 5.58 7.13
N ASN A 99 8.43 4.80 7.04
CA ASN A 99 7.11 5.08 7.59
C ASN A 99 7.03 4.62 9.05
N LEU A 100 7.58 5.44 9.95
CA LEU A 100 7.64 5.10 11.38
C LEU A 100 6.28 5.10 12.07
N ASN A 101 6.14 4.25 13.07
CA ASN A 101 5.13 4.38 14.12
C ASN A 101 5.82 4.21 15.47
N THR A 102 5.96 5.30 16.22
CA THR A 102 6.69 5.33 17.49
C THR A 102 5.78 4.90 18.64
N ASN A 103 4.96 5.80 19.15
CA ASN A 103 4.10 5.63 20.31
C ASN A 103 2.69 6.20 20.08
N ARG A 104 2.23 6.21 18.82
CA ARG A 104 0.95 6.82 18.44
C ARG A 104 -0.20 6.25 19.28
N GLY A 105 -0.90 7.12 20.01
CA GLY A 105 -2.04 6.73 20.85
C GLY A 105 -1.70 5.69 21.91
N ALA A 106 -0.46 5.67 22.41
CA ALA A 106 0.00 4.78 23.48
C ALA A 106 -0.59 5.14 24.85
N ASP A 107 -1.10 6.36 25.01
CA ASP A 107 -1.81 6.88 26.17
C ASP A 107 -3.32 6.59 26.15
N GLU A 108 -3.83 6.02 25.06
CA GLU A 108 -5.23 5.62 24.90
C GLU A 108 -5.40 4.09 24.98
N PRO A 109 -6.57 3.58 25.40
CA PRO A 109 -6.90 2.16 25.26
C PRO A 109 -6.78 1.70 23.79
N TRP A 110 -6.14 0.56 23.57
CA TRP A 110 -6.00 0.00 22.22
C TRP A 110 -7.34 -0.47 21.67
N LYS A 111 -7.77 0.11 20.55
CA LYS A 111 -9.08 -0.14 19.91
C LYS A 111 -9.07 -1.30 18.93
N GLY A 112 -7.89 -1.68 18.43
CA GLY A 112 -7.72 -2.75 17.47
C GLY A 112 -8.21 -2.44 16.05
N PRO A 113 -8.00 -3.38 15.11
CA PRO A 113 -8.40 -3.21 13.71
C PRO A 113 -9.93 -3.31 13.62
N THR A 114 -10.60 -2.16 13.63
CA THR A 114 -12.05 -2.02 13.54
C THR A 114 -12.40 -0.84 12.64
N ALA A 115 -13.65 -0.77 12.19
CA ALA A 115 -14.14 0.39 11.43
C ALA A 115 -13.98 1.73 12.18
N GLU A 116 -14.06 1.69 13.52
CA GLU A 116 -13.91 2.88 14.38
C GLU A 116 -12.47 3.37 14.52
N SER A 117 -11.48 2.58 14.10
CA SER A 117 -10.09 3.04 14.08
C SER A 117 -9.93 4.23 13.13
N PRO A 118 -9.23 5.31 13.53
CA PRO A 118 -9.14 6.50 12.71
C PRO A 118 -8.14 6.31 11.55
N GLY A 119 -8.31 7.11 10.50
CA GLY A 119 -7.29 7.24 9.46
C GLY A 119 -7.33 6.15 8.39
N TRP A 120 -8.46 5.46 8.20
CA TRP A 120 -8.69 4.63 7.02
C TRP A 120 -8.57 5.46 5.74
N HIS A 121 -7.76 4.98 4.81
CA HIS A 121 -7.52 5.64 3.53
C HIS A 121 -7.07 4.62 2.49
N LYS A 122 -6.97 5.10 1.25
CA LYS A 122 -6.28 4.45 0.14
C LYS A 122 -5.13 5.36 -0.28
N ASP A 123 -3.98 4.76 -0.58
CA ASP A 123 -2.81 5.50 -1.04
C ASP A 123 -2.95 6.00 -2.49
N GLY A 124 -2.11 6.99 -2.82
CA GLY A 124 -1.95 7.56 -4.15
C GLY A 124 -2.28 9.06 -4.24
N TRP A 125 -1.72 9.83 -3.30
CA TRP A 125 -1.85 11.30 -3.26
C TRP A 125 -1.24 12.06 -4.44
N PHE A 126 -0.53 11.35 -5.33
CA PHE A 126 0.28 11.92 -6.40
C PHE A 126 -0.37 11.76 -7.77
N PHE A 127 -1.61 11.26 -7.86
CA PHE A 127 -2.32 11.07 -9.12
C PHE A 127 -3.84 11.11 -8.95
N ARG A 128 -4.56 11.33 -10.07
CA ARG A 128 -6.01 11.15 -10.13
C ARG A 128 -6.32 9.68 -10.34
N HIS A 129 -7.20 9.13 -9.50
CA HIS A 129 -7.53 7.72 -9.50
C HIS A 129 -8.54 7.35 -10.58
N PHE A 130 -8.21 6.33 -11.35
CA PHE A 130 -9.11 5.61 -12.23
C PHE A 130 -9.08 4.11 -11.88
N LEU A 131 -10.07 3.36 -12.36
CA LEU A 131 -10.11 1.91 -12.18
C LEU A 131 -8.92 1.20 -12.86
N ASP A 132 -8.34 1.80 -13.88
CA ASP A 132 -7.22 1.23 -14.64
C ASP A 132 -5.87 1.94 -14.37
N SER A 133 -5.79 2.75 -13.31
CA SER A 133 -4.63 3.60 -13.01
C SER A 133 -3.30 2.81 -12.96
N PRO A 134 -2.32 3.12 -13.84
CA PRO A 134 -1.00 2.48 -13.79
C PRO A 134 -0.11 3.01 -12.65
N GLU A 135 -0.45 4.16 -12.05
CA GLU A 135 0.40 4.83 -11.07
C GLU A 135 0.62 4.04 -9.79
N GLN A 136 -0.32 3.16 -9.43
CA GLN A 136 -0.18 2.28 -8.26
C GLN A 136 -0.96 0.99 -8.52
N ALA A 137 -0.21 -0.04 -8.89
CA ALA A 137 -0.71 -1.38 -9.19
C ALA A 137 -0.57 -2.33 -7.98
N LEU A 138 0.42 -2.14 -7.11
CA LEU A 138 0.50 -2.83 -5.81
C LEU A 138 1.03 -1.87 -4.74
N LEU A 139 0.70 -2.16 -3.48
CA LEU A 139 1.33 -1.54 -2.31
C LEU A 139 2.05 -2.62 -1.50
N CYS A 140 3.37 -2.52 -1.41
CA CYS A 140 4.21 -3.45 -0.66
C CYS A 140 4.60 -2.83 0.69
N LEU A 141 4.12 -3.42 1.79
CA LEU A 141 4.55 -3.06 3.14
C LEU A 141 5.81 -3.84 3.48
N VAL A 142 6.97 -3.18 3.39
CA VAL A 142 8.28 -3.81 3.65
C VAL A 142 8.63 -3.66 5.11
N ILE A 143 8.85 -4.78 5.81
CA ILE A 143 9.03 -4.80 7.26
C ILE A 143 10.52 -4.85 7.60
N TRP A 144 11.03 -3.78 8.19
CA TRP A 144 12.45 -3.63 8.55
C TRP A 144 12.74 -3.97 10.01
N ARG A 145 11.69 -4.11 10.82
CA ARG A 145 11.78 -4.54 12.22
C ARG A 145 10.53 -5.33 12.59
N ASP A 146 10.67 -6.29 13.49
CA ASP A 146 9.56 -7.10 13.98
C ASP A 146 8.36 -6.23 14.43
N ILE A 147 7.19 -6.60 13.95
CA ILE A 147 5.90 -6.01 14.31
C ILE A 147 5.10 -7.10 15.03
N GLU A 148 5.17 -7.06 16.35
CA GLU A 148 4.37 -7.88 17.23
C GLU A 148 2.92 -7.37 17.33
N PRO A 149 1.96 -8.18 17.81
CA PRO A 149 0.61 -7.70 18.08
C PRO A 149 0.61 -6.41 18.91
N LYS A 150 -0.23 -5.44 18.54
CA LYS A 150 -0.35 -4.13 19.21
C LYS A 150 0.96 -3.33 19.21
N SER A 151 1.82 -3.53 18.22
CA SER A 151 3.10 -2.81 18.08
C SER A 151 3.12 -1.87 16.87
N GLY A 152 1.98 -1.26 16.57
CA GLY A 152 1.88 -0.24 15.51
C GLY A 152 1.73 -0.81 14.10
N GLY A 153 1.44 -2.10 13.94
CA GLY A 153 1.21 -2.73 12.63
C GLY A 153 0.06 -2.09 11.86
N THR A 154 0.25 -1.82 10.57
CA THR A 154 -0.80 -1.24 9.72
C THR A 154 -2.06 -2.08 9.80
N PHE A 155 -3.22 -1.44 9.94
CA PHE A 155 -4.51 -2.12 9.81
C PHE A 155 -4.93 -2.11 8.34
N TYR A 156 -5.56 -3.17 7.87
CA TYR A 156 -6.05 -3.27 6.50
C TYR A 156 -7.35 -4.07 6.43
N ALA A 157 -8.17 -3.79 5.42
CA ALA A 157 -9.50 -4.36 5.25
C ALA A 157 -9.69 -5.00 3.87
N PRO A 158 -9.44 -6.32 3.70
CA PRO A 158 -9.53 -7.01 2.39
C PRO A 158 -10.85 -6.82 1.66
N ASP A 159 -11.96 -6.86 2.38
CA ASP A 159 -13.30 -6.72 1.83
C ASP A 159 -13.67 -5.27 1.43
N SER A 160 -12.74 -4.31 1.60
CA SER A 160 -12.87 -2.98 1.00
C SER A 160 -12.60 -2.97 -0.51
N VAL A 161 -11.81 -3.91 -1.03
CA VAL A 161 -11.39 -3.90 -2.45
C VAL A 161 -12.58 -3.89 -3.42
N PRO A 162 -13.59 -4.78 -3.29
CA PRO A 162 -14.77 -4.74 -4.15
C PRO A 162 -15.54 -3.42 -4.10
N LEU A 163 -15.64 -2.79 -2.92
CA LEU A 163 -16.33 -1.51 -2.75
C LEU A 163 -15.62 -0.39 -3.51
N ILE A 164 -14.29 -0.37 -3.44
CA ILE A 164 -13.45 0.62 -4.12
C ILE A 164 -13.42 0.35 -5.64
N CYS A 165 -13.36 -0.90 -6.08
CA CYS A 165 -13.49 -1.26 -7.49
C CYS A 165 -14.80 -0.69 -8.07
N LYS A 166 -15.92 -0.88 -7.37
CA LYS A 166 -17.22 -0.39 -7.80
C LYS A 166 -17.26 1.14 -7.88
N GLU A 167 -16.78 1.83 -6.85
CA GLU A 167 -16.70 3.30 -6.85
C GLU A 167 -15.89 3.83 -8.04
N LEU A 168 -14.73 3.24 -8.33
CA LEU A 168 -13.88 3.67 -9.44
C LEU A 168 -14.47 3.32 -10.81
N ARG A 169 -15.17 2.18 -10.93
CA ARG A 169 -15.88 1.79 -12.15
C ARG A 169 -16.99 2.79 -12.48
N ASP A 170 -17.73 3.20 -11.47
CA ASP A 170 -18.89 4.08 -11.63
C ASP A 170 -18.46 5.57 -11.82
N HIS A 171 -17.16 5.87 -11.77
CA HIS A 171 -16.56 7.21 -11.93
C HIS A 171 -15.44 7.23 -12.99
N PRO A 172 -15.76 7.04 -14.29
CA PRO A 172 -14.78 7.03 -15.37
C PRO A 172 -14.07 8.38 -15.59
N GLU A 173 -14.58 9.48 -15.04
CA GLU A 173 -13.93 10.80 -15.01
C GLU A 173 -12.75 10.87 -14.05
N GLY A 174 -12.63 9.87 -13.18
CA GLY A 174 -11.59 9.73 -12.18
C GLY A 174 -11.86 10.54 -10.91
N LEU A 175 -11.37 10.02 -9.79
CA LEU A 175 -11.51 10.61 -8.47
C LEU A 175 -10.20 11.23 -7.97
N PRO A 176 -10.24 12.39 -7.29
CA PRO A 176 -9.04 12.95 -6.68
C PRO A 176 -8.59 12.11 -5.49
N HIS A 177 -7.33 12.25 -5.09
CA HIS A 177 -6.80 11.52 -3.94
C HIS A 177 -7.42 11.93 -2.61
N PHE A 178 -7.97 13.16 -2.52
CA PHE A 178 -8.70 13.65 -1.35
C PHE A 178 -10.17 13.19 -1.32
N HIS A 179 -10.59 12.33 -2.26
CA HIS A 179 -11.88 11.65 -2.17
C HIS A 179 -11.99 10.94 -0.81
N LYS A 180 -13.19 10.95 -0.21
CA LYS A 180 -13.43 10.42 1.15
C LYS A 180 -13.49 8.88 1.13
N TRP A 181 -12.40 8.22 0.77
CA TRP A 181 -12.30 6.75 0.66
C TRP A 181 -12.76 6.00 1.91
N ALA A 182 -12.53 6.58 3.09
CA ALA A 182 -12.96 6.06 4.37
C ALA A 182 -14.48 5.81 4.47
N LYS A 183 -15.32 6.43 3.61
CA LYS A 183 -16.77 6.24 3.60
C LYS A 183 -17.20 4.78 3.47
N TRP A 184 -16.33 3.92 2.93
CA TRP A 184 -16.60 2.51 2.72
C TRP A 184 -16.28 1.61 3.91
N ILE A 185 -15.61 2.12 4.95
CA ILE A 185 -15.08 1.25 6.01
C ILE A 185 -16.17 0.60 6.87
N ASP A 186 -17.30 1.27 7.09
CA ASP A 186 -18.41 0.75 7.89
C ASP A 186 -19.11 -0.46 7.24
N HIS A 187 -18.88 -0.65 5.94
CA HIS A 187 -19.34 -1.80 5.17
C HIS A 187 -18.39 -3.00 5.25
N CYS A 188 -17.18 -2.81 5.78
CA CYS A 188 -16.18 -3.87 5.93
C CYS A 188 -16.40 -4.66 7.23
N ARG A 189 -15.92 -5.90 7.23
CA ARG A 189 -16.02 -6.90 8.31
C ARG A 189 -14.72 -7.65 8.52
N ASP A 190 -13.88 -7.78 7.50
CA ASP A 190 -12.54 -8.36 7.61
C ASP A 190 -11.52 -7.27 7.93
N PHE A 191 -11.10 -7.20 9.19
CA PHE A 191 -10.09 -6.25 9.65
C PHE A 191 -8.88 -7.00 10.19
N ARG A 192 -7.71 -6.67 9.68
CA ARG A 192 -6.46 -7.36 10.02
C ARG A 192 -5.41 -6.36 10.50
N GLU A 193 -4.55 -6.80 11.41
CA GLU A 193 -3.33 -6.08 11.81
C GLU A 193 -2.13 -6.76 11.16
N VAL A 194 -1.23 -5.95 10.58
CA VAL A 194 0.07 -6.46 10.14
C VAL A 194 0.87 -6.92 11.36
N ILE A 195 1.07 -8.23 11.46
CA ILE A 195 1.97 -8.88 12.42
C ILE A 195 3.01 -9.65 11.59
N ALA A 196 4.26 -9.24 11.68
CA ALA A 196 5.29 -9.67 10.73
C ALA A 196 6.69 -9.56 11.32
N SER A 197 7.61 -10.33 10.77
CA SER A 197 9.01 -10.30 11.16
C SER A 197 9.79 -9.34 10.26
N ALA A 198 10.88 -8.75 10.75
CA ALA A 198 11.85 -8.07 9.90
C ALA A 198 12.29 -9.00 8.76
N GLY A 199 12.29 -8.46 7.54
CA GLY A 199 12.49 -9.18 6.30
C GLY A 199 11.20 -9.61 5.60
N ASP A 200 10.06 -9.61 6.28
CA ASP A 200 8.77 -9.90 5.65
C ASP A 200 8.32 -8.76 4.73
N VAL A 201 7.52 -9.10 3.71
CA VAL A 201 6.79 -8.14 2.89
C VAL A 201 5.33 -8.55 2.79
N ILE A 202 4.42 -7.60 3.04
CA ILE A 202 2.99 -7.79 2.79
C ILE A 202 2.64 -7.03 1.52
N VAL A 203 2.32 -7.76 0.45
CA VAL A 203 1.85 -7.18 -0.81
C VAL A 203 0.35 -7.00 -0.71
N LEU A 204 -0.15 -5.79 -0.93
CA LEU A 204 -1.57 -5.43 -0.88
C LEU A 204 -2.06 -5.01 -2.26
N HIS A 205 -3.31 -5.33 -2.55
CA HIS A 205 -4.06 -4.77 -3.67
C HIS A 205 -4.12 -3.23 -3.56
N PRO A 206 -4.03 -2.48 -4.67
CA PRO A 206 -3.92 -1.02 -4.63
C PRO A 206 -5.18 -0.33 -4.10
N TYR A 207 -6.31 -1.04 -4.09
CA TYR A 207 -7.60 -0.56 -3.60
C TYR A 207 -7.92 -0.99 -2.17
N MET A 208 -6.96 -1.61 -1.48
CA MET A 208 -7.08 -1.97 -0.08
C MET A 208 -7.15 -0.71 0.80
N LEU A 209 -8.27 -0.51 1.48
CA LEU A 209 -8.32 0.44 2.59
C LEU A 209 -7.40 -0.04 3.71
N HIS A 210 -6.60 0.89 4.20
CA HIS A 210 -5.67 0.66 5.29
C HIS A 210 -5.56 1.89 6.20
N ALA A 211 -5.05 1.68 7.41
CA ALA A 211 -4.94 2.72 8.42
C ALA A 211 -3.66 2.55 9.25
N PRO A 212 -3.05 3.66 9.70
CA PRO A 212 -2.08 3.60 10.79
C PRO A 212 -2.78 3.11 12.07
N SER A 213 -2.11 2.30 12.87
CA SER A 213 -2.63 1.81 14.15
C SER A 213 -2.04 2.52 15.35
N GLN A 214 -2.68 2.35 16.50
CA GLN A 214 -2.06 2.67 17.78
C GLN A 214 -0.82 1.79 18.03
N ASN A 215 0.21 2.36 18.63
CA ASN A 215 1.40 1.64 19.06
C ASN A 215 1.61 1.74 20.58
N PRO A 216 0.78 1.04 21.39
CA PRO A 216 0.94 1.01 22.84
C PRO A 216 2.21 0.28 23.30
N SER A 217 2.89 -0.46 22.41
CA SER A 217 4.13 -1.16 22.77
C SER A 217 5.30 -0.21 23.04
N GLY A 218 5.28 0.99 22.46
CA GLY A 218 6.38 1.96 22.49
C GLY A 218 7.60 1.56 21.64
N ARG A 219 7.64 0.35 21.08
CA ARG A 219 8.69 -0.06 20.14
C ARG A 219 8.48 0.64 18.81
N ILE A 220 9.50 1.31 18.31
CA ILE A 220 9.40 2.01 17.04
C ILE A 220 9.26 0.98 15.91
N ARG A 221 8.16 1.07 15.15
CA ARG A 221 7.94 0.30 13.93
C ARG A 221 8.72 0.92 12.78
N PHE A 222 9.51 0.10 12.07
CA PHE A 222 10.22 0.48 10.85
C PHE A 222 9.61 -0.25 9.64
N MET A 223 9.07 0.52 8.70
CA MET A 223 8.37 -0.01 7.53
C MET A 223 8.54 0.92 6.32
N ASN A 224 8.46 0.42 5.09
CA ASN A 224 8.16 1.26 3.92
C ASN A 224 6.78 0.94 3.34
N ASN A 225 6.09 1.98 2.85
CA ASN A 225 5.00 1.85 1.88
C ASN A 225 5.61 1.93 0.46
N LYS A 226 5.98 0.78 -0.13
CA LYS A 226 6.54 0.75 -1.48
C LYS A 226 5.43 0.61 -2.52
N VAL A 227 5.24 1.65 -3.33
CA VAL A 227 4.35 1.62 -4.49
C VAL A 227 5.02 0.89 -5.65
N VAL A 228 4.28 -0.02 -6.28
CA VAL A 228 4.61 -0.62 -7.58
C VAL A 228 3.73 0.04 -8.63
N SER A 229 4.33 0.57 -9.68
CA SER A 229 3.63 1.20 -10.81
C SER A 229 3.81 0.40 -12.09
N LEU A 230 2.82 0.46 -12.98
CA LEU A 230 2.85 -0.09 -14.34
C LEU A 230 3.26 1.00 -15.34
N LYS A 231 3.83 0.57 -16.47
CA LYS A 231 4.12 1.45 -17.61
C LYS A 231 2.85 1.88 -18.32
N GLU A 232 1.89 0.97 -18.43
CA GLU A 232 0.62 1.13 -19.16
C GLU A 232 -0.58 0.80 -18.25
N PRO A 233 -1.76 1.39 -18.50
CA PRO A 233 -2.98 1.07 -17.75
C PRO A 233 -3.34 -0.42 -17.73
N MET A 234 -4.09 -0.81 -16.70
CA MET A 234 -4.66 -2.17 -16.60
C MET A 234 -5.69 -2.42 -17.71
N GLN A 235 -5.86 -3.68 -18.12
CA GLN A 235 -6.84 -4.07 -19.15
C GLN A 235 -7.81 -5.14 -18.65
N PHE A 236 -9.11 -4.83 -18.68
CA PHE A 236 -10.17 -5.72 -18.17
C PHE A 236 -10.96 -6.46 -19.27
N ASN A 237 -10.61 -6.24 -20.54
CA ASN A 237 -11.17 -6.96 -21.68
C ASN A 237 -10.04 -7.29 -22.69
N ARG A 238 -9.29 -8.34 -22.39
CA ARG A 238 -8.20 -8.82 -23.25
C ARG A 238 -8.72 -9.86 -24.24
N PRO A 239 -8.42 -9.73 -25.55
CA PRO A 239 -8.87 -10.69 -26.55
C PRO A 239 -8.38 -12.13 -26.31
N ASP A 240 -7.22 -12.31 -25.69
CA ASP A 240 -6.64 -13.61 -25.38
C ASP A 240 -7.07 -14.17 -24.01
N GLY A 241 -7.82 -13.39 -23.22
CA GLY A 241 -8.23 -13.74 -21.86
C GLY A 241 -7.08 -13.87 -20.86
N ASN A 242 -5.87 -13.45 -21.22
CA ASN A 242 -4.67 -13.63 -20.39
C ASN A 242 -4.49 -12.45 -19.43
N TYR A 243 -5.32 -12.43 -18.38
CA TYR A 243 -5.28 -11.43 -17.32
C TYR A 243 -4.21 -11.74 -16.28
N ASP A 244 -3.44 -10.72 -15.88
CA ASP A 244 -2.59 -10.83 -14.70
C ASP A 244 -3.43 -10.97 -13.40
N ALA A 245 -2.77 -11.15 -12.25
CA ALA A 245 -3.50 -11.41 -11.01
C ALA A 245 -4.26 -10.17 -10.51
N LEU A 246 -3.72 -8.98 -10.75
CA LEU A 246 -4.36 -7.71 -10.40
C LEU A 246 -5.62 -7.48 -11.25
N GLU A 247 -5.51 -7.58 -12.58
CA GLU A 247 -6.61 -7.46 -13.52
C GLU A 247 -7.71 -8.50 -13.20
N ALA A 248 -7.33 -9.76 -13.00
CA ALA A 248 -8.26 -10.82 -12.64
C ALA A 248 -8.95 -10.55 -11.29
N SER A 249 -8.23 -10.03 -10.29
CA SER A 249 -8.81 -9.69 -8.99
C SER A 249 -9.86 -8.57 -9.09
N ILE A 250 -9.67 -7.60 -9.99
CA ILE A 250 -10.63 -6.50 -10.21
C ILE A 250 -11.86 -7.01 -10.97
N ILE A 251 -11.69 -7.85 -12.00
CA ILE A 251 -12.79 -8.50 -12.71
C ILE A 251 -13.64 -9.34 -11.74
N GLN A 252 -12.99 -10.16 -10.91
CA GLN A 252 -13.64 -10.97 -9.87
C GLN A 252 -14.37 -10.13 -8.82
N ALA A 253 -13.78 -9.01 -8.41
CA ALA A 253 -14.36 -8.12 -7.40
C ALA A 253 -15.63 -7.38 -7.87
N LEU A 254 -15.80 -7.28 -9.19
CA LEU A 254 -16.98 -6.69 -9.82
C LEU A 254 -18.00 -7.79 -10.16
N ASP A 255 -18.33 -7.95 -11.43
CA ASP A 255 -19.37 -8.88 -11.88
C ASP A 255 -18.81 -10.23 -12.38
N GLY A 256 -17.49 -10.44 -12.25
CA GLY A 256 -16.80 -11.69 -12.65
C GLY A 256 -16.61 -11.87 -14.15
N GLU A 257 -17.07 -10.92 -14.96
CA GLU A 257 -17.02 -10.96 -16.42
C GLU A 257 -16.10 -9.85 -16.96
N PRO A 258 -15.32 -10.11 -18.03
CA PRO A 258 -14.56 -9.08 -18.73
C PRO A 258 -15.42 -7.90 -19.20
N PHE A 259 -14.86 -6.69 -19.15
CA PHE A 259 -15.57 -5.47 -19.53
C PHE A 259 -14.63 -4.40 -20.08
N ASP A 260 -15.15 -3.56 -20.96
CA ASP A 260 -14.42 -2.38 -21.42
C ASP A 260 -14.54 -1.26 -20.38
N PHE A 261 -13.40 -0.70 -19.99
CA PHE A 261 -13.32 0.50 -19.17
C PHE A 261 -12.65 1.60 -19.96
N ALA A 262 -13.31 2.75 -20.07
CA ALA A 262 -12.79 3.91 -20.77
C ALA A 262 -12.91 5.13 -19.86
N ILE A 263 -11.77 5.79 -19.63
CA ILE A 263 -11.74 7.05 -18.90
C ILE A 263 -12.40 8.15 -19.73
N THR A 264 -13.08 9.10 -19.08
CA THR A 264 -13.73 10.25 -19.74
C THR A 264 -12.97 11.56 -19.52
N ARG A 265 -11.82 11.50 -18.82
CA ARG A 265 -10.97 12.65 -18.53
C ARG A 265 -9.50 12.25 -18.55
N ASP A 266 -8.63 13.22 -18.84
CA ASP A 266 -7.19 13.01 -18.88
C ASP A 266 -6.63 12.57 -17.53
N ARG A 267 -5.61 11.69 -17.59
CA ARG A 267 -4.82 11.31 -16.42
C ARG A 267 -3.97 12.49 -15.97
N LYS A 268 -3.89 12.67 -14.65
CA LYS A 268 -2.97 13.61 -14.01
C LYS A 268 -2.16 12.88 -12.96
N ARG A 269 -0.86 13.18 -12.91
CA ARG A 269 0.05 12.76 -11.85
C ARG A 269 1.11 13.82 -11.63
N SER A 270 1.61 13.91 -10.42
CA SER A 270 2.74 14.76 -10.10
C SER A 270 4.06 14.05 -10.41
N GLU A 271 5.14 14.82 -10.53
CA GLU A 271 6.49 14.27 -10.57
C GLU A 271 6.98 13.93 -9.17
N GLY A 272 7.84 12.90 -9.08
CA GLY A 272 8.53 12.53 -7.84
C GLY A 272 7.63 12.10 -6.68
N PHE A 273 6.39 11.64 -6.94
CA PHE A 273 5.40 11.28 -5.92
C PHE A 273 4.99 12.44 -4.99
N SER A 274 5.15 13.70 -5.43
CA SER A 274 4.66 14.86 -4.68
C SER A 274 3.12 14.85 -4.60
N ARG A 275 2.53 15.52 -3.61
CA ARG A 275 1.07 15.62 -3.53
C ARG A 275 0.54 16.37 -4.75
N LEU A 276 -0.40 15.74 -5.48
CA LEU A 276 -1.07 16.37 -6.61
C LEU A 276 -2.07 17.40 -6.07
N GLU A 277 -2.01 18.62 -6.57
CA GLU A 277 -3.06 19.63 -6.39
C GLU A 277 -3.98 19.53 -7.62
N ASP A 278 -5.22 19.09 -7.43
CA ASP A 278 -6.19 18.88 -8.50
C ASP A 278 -7.46 19.71 -8.25
N ASP A 279 -7.33 21.02 -8.53
CA ASP A 279 -8.24 22.07 -8.07
C ASP A 279 -9.64 22.04 -8.71
N GLU A 280 -9.80 21.46 -9.91
CA GLU A 280 -11.08 21.50 -10.64
C GLU A 280 -12.17 20.61 -10.01
N TYR A 281 -11.82 19.45 -9.45
CA TYR A 281 -12.81 18.54 -8.85
C TYR A 281 -13.36 19.07 -7.51
N ALA A 282 -12.52 19.79 -6.74
CA ALA A 282 -12.93 20.42 -5.49
C ALA A 282 -13.99 21.52 -5.71
N GLN A 283 -13.95 22.19 -6.86
CA GLN A 283 -14.92 23.23 -7.22
C GLN A 283 -16.24 22.63 -7.74
N GLU A 284 -16.20 21.55 -8.51
CA GLU A 284 -17.39 20.89 -9.07
C GLU A 284 -18.21 20.13 -8.01
N THR A 285 -17.55 19.47 -7.04
CA THR A 285 -18.25 18.78 -5.95
C THR A 285 -18.81 19.73 -4.88
N ALA A 286 -18.15 20.87 -4.64
CA ALA A 286 -18.67 21.90 -3.73
C ALA A 286 -19.92 22.62 -4.27
N ALA A 287 -20.22 22.50 -5.57
CA ALA A 287 -21.42 23.07 -6.19
C ALA A 287 -22.59 22.08 -6.26
N ALA A 288 -22.37 20.80 -5.89
CA ALA A 288 -23.34 19.72 -5.99
C ALA A 288 -23.90 19.25 -4.63
N ASP A 289 -23.44 19.83 -3.51
CA ASP A 289 -23.95 19.62 -2.14
C ASP A 289 -24.82 20.81 -1.66
#